data_AF-A0A8T3RLL3-F1
#
_entry.id   AF-A0A8T3RLL3-F1
#
_cell.length_a   1.000
_cell.length_b   1.000
_cell.length_c   1.000
_cell.angle_alpha   90.00
_cell.angle_beta   90.00
_cell.angle_gamma   90.00
#
_symmetry.space_group_name_H-M   'P 1'
#
loop_
_entity.id
_entity.type
_entity.pdbx_description
1 polymer ?
#
loop_
_entity_poly.entity_id
_entity_poly.type
_entity_poly.pdbx_seq_one_letter_code
_entity_poly.pdbx_strand_id
1 'polypeptide(L)'
;MARDNVSWGEERIANELLLKLGIRISPHTGRKYMPKRPPHQPRVFIHNHAKAIVACDFLTVVTATFKIFYTFIVIELGTRKLLRMRISVTDHPTAAWTLQQLGPL
;
A
#
# COMPACT_ATOMS: atom_id res chain seq x y z
N MET A 1 2.67 -17.57 25.55
CA MET A 1 2.09 -17.78 24.20
C MET A 1 2.10 -16.54 23.32
N ALA A 2 1.32 -15.48 23.60
CA ALA A 2 1.23 -14.31 22.70
C ALA A 2 2.53 -13.48 22.59
N ARG A 3 3.35 -13.45 23.65
CA ARG A 3 4.66 -12.78 23.66
C ARG A 3 5.73 -13.60 22.94
N ASP A 4 5.69 -14.91 23.12
CA ASP A 4 6.67 -15.85 22.53
C ASP A 4 6.39 -16.12 21.04
N ASN A 5 5.15 -15.86 20.58
CA ASN A 5 4.70 -16.10 19.21
C ASN A 5 4.03 -14.85 18.62
N VAL A 6 4.81 -13.80 18.35
CA VAL A 6 4.33 -12.48 17.91
C VAL A 6 3.55 -12.52 16.57
N SER A 7 3.81 -13.53 15.75
CA SER A 7 3.11 -13.74 14.47
C SER A 7 1.72 -14.36 14.61
N TRP A 8 1.37 -14.91 15.77
CA TRP A 8 0.09 -15.59 15.95
C TRP A 8 -1.05 -14.58 16.15
N GLY A 9 -2.16 -14.81 15.43
CA GLY A 9 -3.39 -14.06 15.59
C GLY A 9 -4.21 -14.53 16.80
N GLU A 10 -5.21 -13.73 17.18
CA GLU A 10 -6.09 -14.00 18.33
C GLU A 10 -6.84 -15.34 18.23
N GLU A 11 -7.33 -15.69 17.04
CA GLU A 11 -8.00 -16.99 16.80
C GLU A 11 -7.05 -18.16 16.99
N ARG A 12 -5.82 -18.03 16.48
CA ARG A 12 -4.81 -19.08 16.62
C ARG A 12 -4.46 -19.29 18.08
N ILE A 13 -4.31 -18.23 18.86
CA ILE A 13 -4.03 -18.32 20.30
C ILE A 13 -5.20 -18.95 21.06
N ALA A 14 -6.44 -18.58 20.74
CA ALA A 14 -7.62 -19.17 21.36
C ALA A 14 -7.73 -20.68 21.07
N ASN A 15 -7.47 -21.10 19.82
CA ASN A 15 -7.46 -22.52 19.44
C ASN A 15 -6.34 -23.30 20.12
N GLU A 16 -5.15 -22.72 20.23
CA GLU A 16 -4.00 -23.36 20.88
C GLU A 16 -4.22 -23.53 22.39
N LEU A 17 -4.89 -22.57 23.06
CA LEU A 17 -5.27 -22.68 24.47
C LEU A 17 -6.33 -23.76 24.69
N LEU A 18 -7.28 -23.89 23.77
CA LEU A 18 -8.29 -24.94 23.84
C LEU A 18 -7.65 -26.32 23.63
N LEU A 19 -6.81 -26.47 22.61
CA LEU A 19 -6.23 -27.76 22.23
C LEU A 19 -5.13 -28.25 23.17
N LYS A 20 -4.26 -27.35 23.65
CA LYS A 20 -3.09 -27.73 24.47
C LYS A 20 -3.33 -27.66 25.97
N LEU A 21 -4.24 -26.79 26.41
CA LEU A 21 -4.48 -26.53 27.84
C LEU A 21 -5.95 -26.78 28.27
N GLY A 22 -6.85 -27.11 27.33
CA GLY A 22 -8.28 -27.29 27.62
C GLY A 22 -9.02 -26.00 27.97
N ILE A 23 -8.40 -24.84 27.77
CA ILE A 23 -8.94 -23.54 28.18
C ILE A 23 -9.73 -22.93 27.02
N ARG A 24 -11.05 -22.82 27.20
CA ARG A 24 -11.93 -22.19 26.21
C ARG A 24 -12.02 -20.68 26.46
N ILE A 25 -11.41 -19.90 25.58
CA ILE A 25 -11.57 -18.44 25.54
C ILE A 25 -12.13 -18.00 24.20
N SER A 26 -12.86 -16.87 24.18
CA SER A 26 -13.20 -16.22 22.92
C SER A 26 -11.94 -15.56 22.33
N PRO A 27 -11.80 -15.50 20.99
CA PRO A 27 -10.71 -14.75 20.34
C PRO A 27 -10.66 -13.30 20.80
N HIS A 28 -11.82 -12.68 21.03
CA HIS A 28 -11.92 -11.32 21.53
C HIS A 28 -11.33 -11.14 22.94
N THR A 29 -11.55 -12.11 23.83
CA THR A 29 -10.91 -12.15 25.15
C THR A 29 -9.40 -12.31 24.99
N GLY A 30 -8.94 -13.18 24.09
CA GLY A 30 -7.52 -13.34 23.76
C GLY A 30 -6.87 -12.03 23.32
N ARG A 31 -7.52 -11.31 22.38
CA ARG A 31 -7.08 -10.00 21.88
C ARG A 31 -6.87 -8.97 22.98
N LYS A 32 -7.72 -8.94 24.02
CA LYS A 32 -7.58 -8.03 25.17
C LYS A 32 -6.24 -8.20 25.90
N TYR A 33 -5.73 -9.43 25.95
CA TYR A 33 -4.49 -9.78 26.67
C TYR A 33 -3.29 -9.96 25.74
N MET A 34 -3.47 -9.81 24.42
CA MET A 34 -2.36 -9.81 23.48
C MET A 34 -1.52 -8.54 23.63
N PRO A 35 -0.18 -8.64 23.50
CA PRO A 35 0.67 -7.46 23.49
C PRO A 35 0.27 -6.55 22.33
N LYS A 36 0.08 -5.26 22.62
CA LYS A 36 -0.19 -4.26 21.58
C LYS A 36 0.98 -4.25 20.62
N ARG A 37 0.72 -4.50 19.34
CA ARG A 37 1.74 -4.30 18.30
C ARG A 37 2.13 -2.82 18.31
N PRO A 38 3.43 -2.50 18.18
CA PRO A 38 3.83 -1.12 17.99
C PRO A 38 3.07 -0.58 16.77
N PRO A 39 2.65 0.70 16.80
CA PRO A 39 1.98 1.29 15.65
C PRO A 39 2.86 1.10 14.43
N HIS A 40 2.29 0.57 13.34
CA HIS A 40 2.97 0.58 12.05
C HIS A 40 3.32 2.04 11.74
N GLN A 41 4.60 2.33 11.52
CA GLN A 41 5.07 3.66 11.14
C GLN A 41 5.39 3.65 9.64
N PRO A 42 4.38 3.66 8.76
CA PRO A 42 4.60 3.65 7.32
C PRO A 42 5.46 4.85 6.88
N ARG A 43 5.43 5.95 7.63
CA ARG A 43 6.29 7.12 7.42
C ARG A 43 7.79 6.81 7.40
N VAL A 44 8.27 5.92 8.27
CA VAL A 44 9.70 5.57 8.35
C VAL A 44 10.10 4.71 7.14
N PHE A 45 9.28 3.72 6.81
CA PHE A 45 9.47 2.90 5.62
C PHE A 45 9.47 3.75 4.35
N ILE A 46 8.47 4.61 4.19
CA ILE A 46 8.37 5.52 3.05
C ILE A 46 9.60 6.43 3.03
N HIS A 47 9.98 7.08 4.13
CA HIS A 47 11.15 7.97 4.15
C HIS A 47 12.45 7.26 3.73
N ASN A 48 12.69 6.05 4.21
CA ASN A 48 13.89 5.28 3.88
C ASN A 48 13.92 4.81 2.42
N HIS A 49 12.76 4.47 1.86
CA HIS A 49 12.65 3.93 0.50
C HIS A 49 12.19 4.96 -0.54
N ALA A 50 11.90 6.21 -0.15
CA ALA A 50 11.24 7.17 -1.01
C ALA A 50 12.03 7.48 -2.30
N LYS A 51 13.38 7.45 -2.25
CA LYS A 51 14.24 7.64 -3.43
C LYS A 51 14.21 6.47 -4.42
N ALA A 52 13.79 5.30 -3.97
CA ALA A 52 13.65 4.10 -4.79
C ALA A 52 12.19 3.84 -5.22
N ILE A 53 11.25 4.68 -4.76
CA ILE A 53 9.83 4.54 -5.05
C ILE A 53 9.40 5.66 -5.98
N VAL A 54 8.80 5.27 -7.09
CA VAL A 54 8.16 6.17 -8.04
C VAL A 54 6.65 6.04 -7.90
N ALA A 55 5.97 7.18 -7.75
CA ALA A 55 4.52 7.25 -7.79
C ALA A 55 4.07 7.59 -9.21
N CYS A 56 3.13 6.81 -9.74
CA CYS A 56 2.55 7.00 -11.06
C CYS A 56 1.05 7.17 -10.93
N ASP A 57 0.46 8.16 -11.58
CA ASP A 57 -0.98 8.41 -11.55
C ASP A 57 -1.50 9.00 -12.87
N PHE A 58 -2.82 8.93 -13.07
CA PHE A 58 -3.53 9.49 -14.22
C PHE A 58 -4.38 10.68 -13.78
N LEU A 59 -4.12 11.85 -14.37
CA LEU A 59 -4.97 13.03 -14.21
C LEU A 59 -5.91 13.14 -15.42
N THR A 60 -7.19 13.38 -15.14
CA THR A 60 -8.17 13.68 -16.20
C THR A 60 -8.25 15.18 -16.39
N VAL A 61 -7.99 15.64 -17.62
CA VAL A 61 -8.07 17.06 -18.02
C VAL A 61 -9.26 17.22 -18.95
N VAL A 62 -10.21 18.06 -18.57
CA VAL A 62 -11.36 18.41 -19.40
C VAL A 62 -11.07 19.74 -20.09
N THR A 63 -11.10 19.76 -21.42
CA THR A 63 -10.88 21.01 -22.18
C THR A 63 -12.13 21.89 -22.20
N ALA A 64 -11.95 23.16 -22.56
CA ALA A 64 -13.06 24.10 -22.81
C ALA A 64 -14.03 23.62 -23.91
N THR A 65 -13.58 22.70 -24.77
CA THR A 65 -14.40 22.04 -25.81
C THR A 65 -15.03 20.73 -25.34
N PHE A 66 -15.06 20.46 -24.03
CA PHE A 66 -15.58 19.25 -23.40
C PHE A 66 -14.91 17.94 -23.88
N LYS A 67 -13.67 18.01 -24.35
CA LYS A 67 -12.87 16.81 -24.62
C LYS A 67 -12.16 16.36 -23.35
N ILE A 68 -12.18 15.05 -23.11
CA ILE A 68 -11.53 14.42 -21.96
C ILE A 68 -10.17 13.90 -22.40
N PHE A 69 -9.12 14.32 -21.71
CA PHE A 69 -7.76 13.83 -21.94
C PHE A 69 -7.19 13.21 -20.67
N TYR A 70 -6.58 12.05 -20.80
CA TYR A 70 -5.86 11.41 -19.71
C TYR A 70 -4.37 11.78 -19.78
N THR A 71 -3.84 12.34 -18.69
CA THR A 71 -2.42 12.71 -18.54
C THR A 71 -1.76 11.77 -17.55
N PHE A 72 -0.65 11.15 -17.94
CA PHE A 72 0.14 10.27 -17.07
C PHE A 72 1.26 11.05 -16.37
N ILE A 73 1.29 10.98 -15.04
CA ILE A 73 2.24 11.73 -14.21
C ILE A 73 3.11 10.74 -13.43
N VAL A 74 4.43 10.99 -13.43
CA VAL A 74 5.42 10.17 -12.75
C VAL A 74 6.27 11.03 -11.81
N ILE A 75 6.30 10.70 -10.52
CA ILE A 75 6.94 11.49 -9.45
C ILE A 75 7.87 10.60 -8.62
N GLU A 76 9.08 11.08 -8.33
CA GLU A 76 9.93 10.44 -7.31
C GLU A 76 9.41 10.79 -5.92
N LEU A 77 9.11 9.77 -5.10
CA LEU A 77 8.54 10.04 -3.77
C LEU A 77 9.56 10.70 -2.82
N GLY A 78 10.86 10.46 -3.04
CA GLY A 78 11.95 10.90 -2.15
C GLY A 78 12.27 12.37 -2.25
N THR A 79 12.34 12.90 -3.46
CA THR A 79 12.64 14.31 -3.70
C THR A 79 11.37 15.13 -3.92
N ARG A 80 10.21 14.48 -4.09
CA ARG A 80 8.96 15.08 -4.61
C ARG A 80 9.18 15.88 -5.88
N LYS A 81 10.26 15.61 -6.60
CA LYS A 81 10.52 16.22 -7.89
C LYS A 81 9.70 15.49 -8.93
N LEU A 82 9.04 16.28 -9.78
CA LEU A 82 8.44 15.78 -11.01
C LEU A 82 9.59 15.26 -11.87
N LEU A 83 9.79 13.94 -11.89
CA LEU A 83 10.85 13.33 -12.69
C LEU A 83 10.56 13.49 -14.17
N ARG A 84 9.30 13.31 -14.56
CA ARG A 84 8.82 13.47 -15.93
C ARG A 84 7.31 13.64 -15.92
N MET A 85 6.86 14.76 -16.47
CA MET A 85 5.46 14.95 -16.82
C MET A 85 5.32 14.70 -18.32
N ARG A 86 4.79 13.53 -18.69
CA ARG A 86 4.53 13.20 -20.10
C ARG A 86 3.05 13.42 -20.36
N ILE A 87 2.72 14.56 -20.96
CA ILE A 87 1.38 14.84 -21.47
C ILE A 87 1.21 14.00 -22.74
N SER A 88 0.84 12.73 -22.60
CA SER A 88 0.40 11.92 -23.73
C SER A 88 -1.11 11.86 -23.69
N VAL A 89 -1.73 12.55 -24.63
CA VAL A 89 -3.17 12.59 -24.83
C VAL A 89 -3.58 11.25 -25.43
N THR A 90 -4.30 10.43 -24.65
CA THR A 90 -4.99 9.25 -25.17
C THR A 90 -6.46 9.32 -24.78
N ASP A 91 -7.33 8.92 -25.69
CA ASP A 91 -8.75 8.74 -25.40
C ASP A 91 -8.97 7.44 -24.61
N HIS A 92 -8.04 6.48 -24.70
CA HIS A 92 -8.15 5.13 -24.12
C HIS A 92 -6.84 4.73 -23.41
N PRO A 93 -6.71 4.93 -22.08
CA PRO A 93 -5.55 4.52 -21.31
C PRO A 93 -5.56 3.00 -21.11
N THR A 94 -4.96 2.27 -22.05
CA THR A 94 -4.77 0.81 -21.97
C THR A 94 -3.44 0.46 -21.30
N ALA A 95 -3.35 -0.72 -20.67
CA ALA A 95 -2.12 -1.16 -20.00
C ALA A 95 -0.90 -1.22 -20.95
N ALA A 96 -1.11 -1.62 -22.21
CA ALA A 96 -0.08 -1.61 -23.24
C ALA A 96 0.44 -0.20 -23.54
N TRP A 97 -0.45 0.80 -23.56
CA TRP A 97 -0.08 2.20 -23.72
C TRP A 97 0.68 2.72 -22.49
N THR A 98 0.25 2.37 -21.27
CA THR A 98 0.95 2.76 -20.03
C THR A 98 2.37 2.22 -19.98
N LEU A 99 2.61 0.99 -20.45
CA LEU A 99 3.95 0.41 -20.58
C LEU A 99 4.86 1.22 -21.53
N GLN A 100 4.32 1.74 -22.64
CA GLN A 100 5.05 2.65 -23.53
C GLN A 100 5.35 4.01 -22.89
N GLN A 101 4.53 4.43 -21.91
CA GLN A 101 4.78 5.66 -21.16
C GLN A 101 5.88 5.48 -20.11
N LEU A 102 5.97 4.30 -19.47
CA LEU A 102 7.07 3.99 -18.55
C LEU A 102 8.42 3.94 -19.26
N GLY A 103 8.49 3.39 -20.48
CA GLY A 103 9.78 3.23 -21.19
C GLY A 103 10.82 2.45 -20.37
N PRO A 104 12.08 2.34 -20.82
CA PRO A 104 13.15 1.88 -19.95
C PRO A 104 13.43 2.98 -18.92
N LEU A 105 12.88 2.81 -17.72
CA LEU A 105 13.22 3.62 -16.55
C LEU A 105 14.68 3.37 -16.13
#